data_AF-A0A2D5Q8Q4-F1
#
_entry.id   AF-A0A2D5Q8Q4-F1
#
_cell.length_a   1.000
_cell.length_b   1.000
_cell.length_c   1.000
_cell.angle_alpha   90.00
_cell.angle_beta   90.00
_cell.angle_gamma   90.00
#
_symmetry.space_group_name_H-M   'P 1'
#
loop_
_entity.id
_entity.type
_entity.pdbx_description
1 polymer ?
#
loop_
_entity_poly.entity_id
_entity_poly.type
_entity_poly.pdbx_seq_one_letter_code
_entity_poly.pdbx_strand_id
1 'polypeptide(L)' 'MWALTLQVQSRSLTDTKALAACLATDCETTWQDEQSFTIELNEAACKDLRAMWNTRLRGLIATDSVLQVFGKHS' A
#
# COMPACT_ATOMS: atom_id res chain seq x y z
N MET A 1 -13.14 -15.19 -11.20
CA MET A 1 -11.89 -14.43 -11.00
C MET A 1 -12.18 -13.39 -9.94
N TRP A 2 -11.34 -13.29 -8.93
CA TRP A 2 -11.52 -12.35 -7.82
C TRP A 2 -10.61 -11.14 -8.04
N ALA A 3 -11.10 -9.97 -7.64
CA ALA A 3 -10.38 -8.71 -7.75
C ALA A 3 -10.49 -7.94 -6.43
N LEU A 4 -9.40 -7.30 -6.02
CA LEU A 4 -9.37 -6.35 -4.93
C LEU A 4 -8.59 -5.11 -5.35
N THR A 5 -9.13 -3.95 -5.03
CA THR A 5 -8.45 -2.66 -5.19
C THR A 5 -8.27 -2.04 -3.81
N LEU A 6 -7.03 -1.65 -3.50
CA LEU A 6 -6.75 -0.79 -2.35
C LEU A 6 -6.48 0.61 -2.87
N GLN A 7 -7.15 1.61 -2.32
CA GLN A 7 -6.73 2.99 -2.42
C GLN A 7 -6.04 3.40 -1.12
N VAL A 8 -4.87 4.02 -1.23
CA VAL A 8 -4.05 4.45 -0.09
C VAL A 8 -3.79 5.94 -0.18
N GLN A 9 -4.04 6.62 0.93
CA GLN A 9 -3.68 8.01 1.19
C GLN A 9 -3.21 8.12 2.64
N SER A 10 -2.11 8.84 2.87
CA SER A 10 -1.57 9.07 4.21
C SER A 10 -1.71 10.55 4.62
N ARG A 11 -1.12 10.88 5.77
CA ARG A 11 -1.16 12.20 6.43
C ARG A 11 -0.49 13.31 5.60
N SER A 12 0.46 12.95 4.74
CA SER A 12 1.17 13.86 3.85
C SER A 12 1.47 13.21 2.51
N LEU A 13 1.80 14.02 1.50
CA LEU A 13 2.27 13.51 0.20
C LEU A 13 3.56 12.70 0.35
N THR A 14 4.48 13.16 1.20
CA THR A 14 5.73 12.45 1.48
C THR A 14 5.47 11.07 2.07
N ASP A 15 4.59 10.96 3.06
CA ASP A 15 4.23 9.67 3.67
C ASP A 15 3.51 8.77 2.67
N THR A 16 2.63 9.34 1.84
CA THR A 16 1.93 8.58 0.79
C THR A 16 2.90 8.02 -0.24
N LYS A 17 3.91 8.81 -0.65
CA LYS A 17 5.00 8.35 -1.53
C LYS A 17 5.85 7.27 -0.87
N ALA A 18 6.13 7.38 0.43
CA ALA A 18 6.87 6.36 1.16
C ALA A 18 6.10 5.02 1.21
N LEU A 19 4.77 5.06 1.42
CA LEU A 19 3.91 3.88 1.36
C LEU A 19 3.85 3.27 -0.06
N ALA A 20 3.82 4.09 -1.12
CA ALA A 20 3.88 3.58 -2.48
C ALA A 20 5.24 2.91 -2.77
N ALA A 21 6.34 3.53 -2.33
CA ALA A 21 7.69 3.02 -2.51
C ALA A 21 7.91 1.68 -1.78
N CYS A 22 7.27 1.47 -0.61
CA CYS A 22 7.38 0.20 0.11
C CYS A 22 6.75 -0.99 -0.64
N LEU A 23 5.88 -0.72 -1.63
CA LEU A 23 5.23 -1.73 -2.45
C LEU A 23 5.90 -1.94 -3.81
N ALA A 24 6.89 -1.12 -4.18
CA ALA A 24 7.45 -1.07 -5.54
C ALA A 24 8.05 -2.39 -6.02
N THR A 25 8.47 -3.28 -5.11
CA THR A 25 8.99 -4.62 -5.44
C THR A 25 7.91 -5.68 -5.52
N ASP A 26 6.72 -5.42 -4.97
CA ASP A 26 5.66 -6.41 -4.76
C ASP A 26 4.49 -6.27 -5.73
N CYS A 27 4.19 -5.04 -6.16
CA CYS A 27 3.13 -4.73 -7.12
C CYS A 27 3.28 -3.34 -7.72
N GLU A 28 2.68 -3.16 -8.89
CA GLU A 28 2.55 -1.83 -9.50
C GLU A 28 1.58 -0.97 -8.69
N THR A 29 1.92 0.31 -8.54
CA THR A 29 1.05 1.32 -7.94
C THR A 29 0.62 2.30 -9.03
N THR A 30 -0.65 2.67 -9.03
CA THR A 30 -1.20 3.67 -9.95
C THR A 30 -1.60 4.90 -9.17
N TRP A 31 -0.97 6.04 -9.44
CA TRP A 31 -1.34 7.31 -8.82
C TRP A 31 -2.62 7.85 -9.46
N GLN A 32 -3.64 8.13 -8.64
CA GLN A 32 -4.91 8.68 -9.10
C GLN A 32 -4.86 10.20 -9.15
N ASP A 33 -4.11 10.81 -8.23
CA ASP A 33 -3.86 12.24 -8.08
C ASP A 33 -2.55 12.47 -7.31
N GLU A 34 -2.29 13.70 -6.87
CA GLU A 34 -1.12 14.02 -6.05
C GLU A 34 -1.28 13.64 -4.56
N GLN A 35 -2.30 12.88 -4.17
CA GLN A 35 -2.61 12.58 -2.76
C GLN A 35 -2.83 11.09 -2.48
N SER A 36 -3.11 10.29 -3.51
CA SER A 36 -3.44 8.87 -3.34
C SER A 36 -2.97 8.00 -4.50
N PHE A 37 -2.72 6.74 -4.18
CA PHE A 37 -2.41 5.71 -5.17
C PHE A 37 -3.29 4.48 -4.94
N THR A 38 -3.41 3.66 -5.97
CA THR A 38 -4.10 2.38 -5.92
C THR A 38 -3.18 1.22 -6.23
N ILE A 39 -3.45 0.06 -5.63
CA ILE A 39 -2.98 -1.23 -6.10
C ILE A 39 -4.17 -2.10 -6.46
N GLU A 40 -4.02 -2.90 -7.51
CA GLU A 40 -5.04 -3.84 -7.97
C GLU A 40 -4.46 -5.25 -7.95
N LEU A 41 -5.18 -6.18 -7.33
CA LEU A 41 -4.82 -7.58 -7.28
C LEU A 41 -5.93 -8.41 -7.92
N ASN A 42 -5.56 -9.23 -8.89
CA ASN A 42 -6.44 -10.13 -9.61
C ASN A 42 -5.93 -11.57 -9.46
N GLU A 43 -6.78 -12.47 -8.97
CA GLU A 43 -6.41 -13.87 -8.75
C GLU A 43 -7.64 -14.79 -8.87
N ALA A 44 -7.46 -15.97 -9.46
CA ALA A 44 -8.52 -16.96 -9.64
C ALA A 44 -8.93 -17.60 -8.32
N ALA A 45 -7.97 -17.88 -7.44
CA ALA A 45 -8.20 -18.52 -6.15
C ALA A 45 -8.34 -17.49 -5.02
N CYS A 46 -9.51 -17.41 -4.38
CA CYS A 46 -9.76 -16.44 -3.30
C CYS A 46 -8.78 -16.57 -2.11
N LYS A 47 -8.32 -17.79 -1.81
CA LYS A 47 -7.35 -18.06 -0.74
C LYS A 47 -5.98 -17.41 -1.04
N ASP A 48 -5.59 -17.39 -2.30
CA ASP A 48 -4.30 -16.88 -2.77
C ASP A 48 -4.37 -15.36 -2.88
N LEU A 49 -5.50 -14.82 -3.36
CA LEU A 49 -5.79 -13.38 -3.30
C LEU A 49 -5.68 -12.83 -1.88
N ARG A 50 -6.28 -13.53 -0.90
CA ARG A 50 -6.18 -13.17 0.51
C ARG A 50 -4.73 -13.24 1.03
N ALA A 51 -3.95 -14.22 0.58
CA ALA A 51 -2.54 -14.32 0.96
C ALA A 51 -1.73 -13.15 0.39
N MET A 52 -1.92 -12.82 -0.90
CA MET A 52 -1.30 -11.67 -1.55
C MET A 52 -1.65 -10.37 -0.82
N TRP A 53 -2.94 -10.16 -0.55
CA TRP A 53 -3.46 -9.00 0.17
C TRP A 53 -2.80 -8.82 1.55
N ASN A 54 -2.76 -9.89 2.35
CA ASN A 54 -2.18 -9.84 3.69
C ASN A 54 -0.69 -9.49 3.68
N THR A 55 0.07 -9.95 2.70
CA THR A 55 1.49 -9.60 2.58
C THR A 55 1.67 -8.10 2.34
N ARG A 56 0.93 -7.50 1.40
CA ARG A 56 1.02 -6.06 1.11
C ARG A 56 0.55 -5.22 2.29
N LEU A 57 -0.56 -5.60 2.93
CA LEU A 57 -1.05 -4.89 4.12
C LEU A 57 -0.04 -4.89 5.27
N ARG A 58 0.66 -6.01 5.51
CA ARG A 58 1.72 -6.04 6.54
C ARG A 58 2.88 -5.10 6.20
N GLY A 59 3.30 -5.03 4.94
CA GLY A 59 4.33 -4.09 4.48
C GLY A 59 3.92 -2.62 4.69
N LEU A 60 2.67 -2.29 4.36
CA LEU A 60 2.08 -0.96 4.60
C LEU A 60 2.02 -0.61 6.08
N ILE A 61 1.57 -1.54 6.94
CA ILE A 61 1.49 -1.34 8.40
C ILE A 61 2.88 -1.10 9.00
N ALA A 62 3.88 -1.89 8.59
CA ALA A 62 5.24 -1.74 9.07
C ALA A 62 5.82 -0.37 8.67
N THR A 63 5.62 0.02 7.41
CA THR A 63 6.09 1.31 6.89
C THR A 63 5.39 2.48 7.58
N ASP A 64 4.07 2.44 7.74
CA ASP A 64 3.33 3.50 8.43
C ASP A 64 3.77 3.65 9.89
N SER A 65 4.01 2.53 10.59
CA SER A 65 4.52 2.55 11.96
C SER A 65 5.86 3.28 12.08
N VAL A 66 6.77 3.03 11.13
CA VAL A 66 8.07 3.72 11.05
C VAL A 66 7.89 5.22 10.79
N LEU A 67 7.03 5.60 9.85
CA LEU A 67 6.72 6.99 9.54
C LEU A 67 6.10 7.72 10.75
N GLN A 68 5.26 7.05 11.55
CA GLN A 68 4.71 7.62 12.79
C GLN A 68 5.77 7.91 13.86
N VAL A 69 6.81 7.08 13.95
CA VAL A 69 7.91 7.30 14.92
C VAL A 69 8.75 8.51 14.49
N PHE A 70 9.10 8.60 13.20
CA PHE A 70 9.89 9.74 12.69
C PHE A 70 9.10 11.05 12.68
N GLY A 71 7.81 11.01 12.34
CA GLY A 71 6.95 12.20 12.34
C GLY A 71 6.67 12.79 13.73
N LYS A 72 6.94 12.07 14.82
CA LYS A 72 6.83 12.58 16.21
C LYS A 72 8.08 13.35 16.67
N HIS A 73 9.14 13.38 15.87
CA HIS A 73 10.41 14.03 16.19
C HIS A 73 10.79 15.14 15.19
N SER A 74 9.84 15.58 14.36
CA SER A 74 9.94 16.75 13.47
C SER A 74 8.98 17.84 13.92
#